data_AF-A0A968MVJ6-F1
#
_entry.id   AF-A0A968MVJ6-F1
#
_cell.length_a   1.000
_cell.length_b   1.000
_cell.length_c   1.000
_cell.angle_alpha   90.00
_cell.angle_beta   90.00
_cell.angle_gamma   90.00
#
_symmetry.space_group_name_H-M   'P 1'
#
loop_
_entity.id
_entity.type
_entity.pdbx_description
1 polymer ?
#
loop_
_entity_poly.entity_id
_entity_poly.type
_entity_poly.pdbx_seq_one_letter_code
_entity_poly.pdbx_strand_id
1 'polypeptide(L)'
;MLPSRSGVVEKCTFCVQRIQDKKLAAKLENRPLRDGELLTACAQACPTKAIRFGNTLDPDSEVSKLKKDPRNYHVLEELHTLPSIGYLTLIRNMKEDESA
;
A
#
# COMPACT_ATOMS: atom_id res chain seq x y z
N MET A 1 -0.05 0.10 -27.44
CA MET A 1 -0.88 0.60 -26.33
C MET A 1 -1.61 1.83 -26.84
N LEU A 2 -2.92 1.75 -27.08
CA LEU A 2 -3.70 2.95 -27.38
C LEU A 2 -3.84 3.77 -26.09
N PRO A 3 -3.62 5.11 -26.13
CA PRO A 3 -4.01 5.96 -25.03
C PRO A 3 -5.51 5.83 -24.77
N SER A 4 -5.91 5.89 -23.51
CA SER A 4 -7.32 5.94 -23.11
C SER A 4 -8.04 7.02 -23.91
N ARG A 5 -9.28 6.73 -24.33
CA ARG A 5 -10.11 7.66 -25.13
C ARG A 5 -10.08 9.06 -24.50
N SER A 6 -9.89 10.09 -25.32
CA SER A 6 -9.86 11.48 -24.88
C SER A 6 -11.10 11.81 -24.04
N GLY A 7 -10.89 12.34 -22.83
CA GLY A 7 -11.96 12.70 -21.89
C GLY A 7 -12.18 11.72 -20.73
N VAL A 8 -11.42 10.63 -20.63
CA VAL A 8 -11.45 9.74 -19.46
C VAL A 8 -10.41 10.16 -18.42
N VAL A 9 -10.82 10.28 -17.16
CA VAL A 9 -9.92 10.55 -16.03
C VAL A 9 -9.45 9.24 -15.42
N GLU A 10 -8.15 9.15 -15.16
CA GLU A 10 -7.53 7.99 -14.54
C GLU A 10 -6.92 8.35 -13.18
N LYS A 11 -6.88 7.36 -12.29
CA LYS A 11 -6.24 7.49 -10.98
C LYS A 11 -5.68 6.13 -10.53
N CYS A 12 -4.96 6.14 -9.41
CA CYS A 12 -4.62 4.90 -8.72
C CYS A 12 -5.90 4.16 -8.25
N THR A 13 -6.03 2.91 -8.68
CA THR A 13 -7.12 1.99 -8.30
C THR A 13 -6.62 0.84 -7.41
N PHE A 14 -5.42 0.97 -6.86
CA PHE A 14 -4.72 -0.09 -6.11
C PHE A 14 -4.63 -1.41 -6.89
N CYS A 15 -4.44 -1.32 -8.20
CA CYS A 15 -4.36 -2.47 -9.10
C CYS A 15 -5.59 -3.39 -8.97
N VAL A 16 -6.81 -2.82 -9.00
CA VAL A 16 -8.08 -3.55 -8.88
C VAL A 16 -8.14 -4.80 -9.76
N GLN A 17 -7.52 -4.77 -10.94
CA GLN A 17 -7.42 -5.92 -11.84
C GLN A 17 -6.76 -7.12 -11.13
N ARG A 18 -5.57 -6.90 -10.54
CA ARG A 18 -4.84 -7.93 -9.79
C ARG A 18 -5.61 -8.40 -8.55
N ILE A 19 -6.32 -7.49 -7.88
CA ILE A 19 -7.13 -7.85 -6.71
C ILE A 19 -8.22 -8.84 -7.10
N GLN A 20 -8.96 -8.57 -8.18
CA GLN A 20 -10.04 -9.44 -8.62
C GLN A 20 -9.53 -10.81 -9.07
N ASP A 21 -8.42 -10.84 -9.82
CA ASP A 21 -7.82 -12.10 -10.29
C ASP A 21 -7.41 -12.99 -9.11
N LYS A 22 -6.72 -12.42 -8.11
CA LYS A 22 -6.29 -13.17 -6.92
C LYS A 22 -7.45 -13.56 -6.02
N LYS A 23 -8.46 -12.71 -5.89
CA LYS A 23 -9.68 -13.03 -5.14
C LYS A 23 -10.46 -14.16 -5.81
N LEU A 24 -10.53 -14.19 -7.13
CA LEU A 24 -11.16 -15.26 -7.89
C LEU A 24 -10.40 -16.59 -7.68
N ALA A 25 -9.07 -16.59 -7.80
CA ALA A 25 -8.26 -17.78 -7.56
C ALA A 25 -8.43 -18.34 -6.15
N ALA A 26 -8.36 -17.49 -5.12
CA ALA A 26 -8.58 -17.91 -3.74
C ALA A 26 -9.99 -18.47 -3.50
N LYS A 27 -11.01 -17.88 -4.15
CA LYS A 27 -12.39 -18.36 -4.10
C LYS A 27 -12.56 -19.73 -4.75
N LEU A 28 -11.90 -19.99 -5.88
CA LEU A 28 -11.89 -21.30 -6.55
C LEU A 28 -11.26 -22.38 -5.66
N GLU A 29 -10.21 -22.01 -4.91
CA GLU A 29 -9.53 -22.86 -3.94
C GLU A 29 -10.24 -22.96 -2.58
N ASN A 30 -11.44 -22.37 -2.43
CA ASN A 30 -12.23 -22.31 -1.20
C ASN A 30 -11.44 -21.84 0.04
N ARG A 31 -10.53 -20.88 -0.14
CA ARG A 31 -9.72 -20.30 0.94
C ARG A 31 -9.77 -18.78 0.95
N PRO A 32 -9.51 -18.13 2.11
CA PRO A 32 -9.28 -16.70 2.13
C PRO A 32 -8.00 -16.33 1.39
N LEU A 33 -7.95 -15.09 0.90
CA LEU A 33 -6.73 -14.51 0.34
C LEU A 33 -5.70 -14.33 1.45
N ARG A 34 -4.49 -14.86 1.24
CA ARG A 34 -3.40 -14.76 2.22
C ARG A 34 -2.61 -13.47 2.02
N ASP A 35 -2.04 -12.95 3.11
CA ASP A 35 -1.15 -11.78 3.04
C ASP A 35 0.09 -12.11 2.17
N GLY A 36 0.51 -11.15 1.33
CA GLY A 36 1.62 -11.31 0.39
C GLY A 36 1.31 -12.04 -0.93
N GLU A 37 0.14 -12.69 -1.08
CA GLU A 37 -0.27 -13.32 -2.35
C GLU A 37 -0.63 -12.29 -3.44
N LEU A 38 -1.02 -11.10 -2.99
CA LEU A 38 -1.39 -9.97 -3.83
C LEU A 38 -0.36 -8.86 -3.69
N LEU A 39 0.38 -8.61 -4.77
CA LEU A 39 1.32 -7.49 -4.87
C LEU A 39 0.83 -6.51 -5.93
N THR A 40 0.63 -5.25 -5.53
CA THR A 40 0.36 -4.17 -6.47
C THR A 40 1.59 -3.91 -7.33
N ALA A 41 1.38 -3.32 -8.51
CA ALA A 41 2.48 -3.06 -9.45
C ALA A 41 3.57 -2.17 -8.81
N CYS A 42 3.16 -1.14 -8.07
CA CYS A 42 4.09 -0.24 -7.37
C CYS A 42 4.82 -0.92 -6.21
N ALA A 43 4.16 -1.78 -5.43
CA ALA A 43 4.81 -2.54 -4.35
C ALA A 43 5.82 -3.56 -4.91
N GLN A 44 5.47 -4.24 -6.02
CA GLN A 44 6.36 -5.20 -6.68
C GLN A 44 7.57 -4.52 -7.32
N ALA A 45 7.41 -3.32 -7.89
CA ALA A 45 8.47 -2.60 -8.57
C ALA A 45 9.47 -1.95 -7.59
N CYS A 46 9.08 -1.71 -6.33
CA CYS A 46 9.91 -1.01 -5.36
C CYS A 46 11.02 -1.93 -4.80
N PRO A 47 12.31 -1.68 -5.10
CA PRO A 47 13.40 -2.54 -4.64
C PRO A 47 13.60 -2.46 -3.12
N THR A 48 13.36 -1.29 -2.53
CA THR A 48 13.48 -1.03 -1.09
C THR A 48 12.27 -1.49 -0.28
N LYS A 49 11.21 -2.01 -0.95
CA LYS A 49 9.97 -2.47 -0.32
C LYS A 49 9.29 -1.42 0.57
N ALA A 50 9.35 -0.16 0.14
CA ALA A 50 8.77 0.97 0.85
C ALA A 50 7.23 0.93 0.88
N ILE A 51 6.60 0.40 -0.18
CA ILE A 51 5.14 0.30 -0.28
C ILE A 51 4.72 -1.11 0.12
N ARG A 52 3.92 -1.20 1.19
CA ARG A 52 3.29 -2.45 1.62
C ARG A 52 1.79 -2.39 1.40
N PHE A 53 1.25 -3.46 0.83
CA PHE A 53 -0.17 -3.60 0.50
C PHE A 53 -0.68 -4.91 1.07
N GLY A 54 -1.86 -4.89 1.68
CA GLY A 54 -2.40 -6.02 2.44
C GLY A 54 -3.78 -5.74 3.01
N ASN A 55 -4.33 -6.70 3.73
CA ASN A 55 -5.68 -6.62 4.30
C ASN A 55 -5.66 -6.02 5.71
N THR A 56 -6.21 -4.81 5.88
CA THR A 56 -6.27 -4.12 7.18
C THR A 56 -7.22 -4.75 8.20
N LEU A 57 -8.13 -5.64 7.76
CA LEU A 57 -9.01 -6.37 8.67
C LEU A 57 -8.33 -7.60 9.27
N ASP A 58 -7.25 -8.08 8.64
CA ASP A 58 -6.43 -9.16 9.17
C ASP A 58 -5.40 -8.58 10.15
N PRO A 59 -5.46 -8.91 11.46
CA PRO A 59 -4.55 -8.37 12.46
C PRO A 59 -3.11 -8.86 12.27
N ASP A 60 -2.90 -10.00 11.61
CA ASP A 60 -1.58 -10.60 11.41
C ASP A 60 -0.85 -10.05 10.18
N SER A 61 -1.55 -9.31 9.31
CA SER A 61 -0.98 -8.73 8.10
C SER A 61 0.11 -7.69 8.40
N GLU A 62 1.06 -7.57 7.47
CA GLU A 62 2.17 -6.60 7.57
C GLU A 62 1.62 -5.16 7.66
N VAL A 63 0.55 -4.86 6.91
CA VAL A 63 -0.09 -3.53 6.89
C VAL A 63 -0.77 -3.19 8.22
N SER A 64 -1.47 -4.15 8.84
CA SER A 64 -2.11 -3.92 10.14
C SER A 64 -1.10 -3.61 11.25
N LYS A 65 0.08 -4.23 11.18
CA LYS A 65 1.20 -3.94 12.10
C LYS A 65 1.77 -2.55 11.86
N LEU A 66 2.05 -2.20 10.60
CA LEU A 66 2.58 -0.87 10.24
C LEU A 66 1.62 0.27 10.55
N LYS A 67 0.30 0.04 10.42
CA LYS A 67 -0.71 1.05 10.76
C LYS A 67 -0.77 1.38 12.25
N LYS A 68 -0.37 0.42 13.11
CA LYS A 68 -0.27 0.61 14.56
C LYS A 68 1.07 1.21 15.00
N ASP A 69 2.03 1.34 14.09
CA ASP A 69 3.33 1.95 14.38
C ASP A 69 3.11 3.43 14.79
N PRO A 70 3.74 3.91 15.87
CA PRO A 70 3.62 5.31 16.28
C PRO A 70 4.12 6.32 15.23
N ARG A 71 4.86 5.86 14.22
CA ARG A 71 5.35 6.68 13.10
C ARG A 71 4.33 6.82 11.97
N ASN A 72 3.19 6.13 12.05
CA ASN A 72 2.17 6.20 11.02
C ASN A 72 1.36 7.50 11.12
N TYR A 73 1.25 8.22 10.02
CA TYR A 73 0.41 9.42 9.90
C TYR A 73 -0.35 9.42 8.56
N HIS A 74 -1.47 10.13 8.51
CA HIS A 74 -2.22 10.38 7.29
C HIS A 74 -1.93 11.79 6.77
N VAL A 75 -2.00 11.94 5.44
CA VAL A 75 -1.78 13.23 4.80
C VAL A 75 -3.07 14.05 4.89
N LEU A 76 -2.96 15.31 5.34
CA LEU A 76 -4.08 16.24 5.52
C LEU A 76 -5.15 15.70 6.47
N GLU A 77 -4.74 15.30 7.68
CA GLU A 77 -5.65 14.79 8.72
C GLU A 77 -6.68 15.81 9.16
N GLU A 78 -6.35 17.10 9.09
CA GLU A 78 -7.24 18.21 9.49
C GLU A 78 -8.52 18.24 8.65
N LEU A 79 -8.47 17.75 7.41
CA LEU A 79 -9.61 17.70 6.50
C LEU A 79 -10.52 16.49 6.73
N HIS A 80 -10.18 15.59 7.65
CA HIS A 80 -10.94 14.39 7.99
C HIS A 80 -11.33 13.52 6.78
N THR A 81 -10.44 13.41 5.79
CA THR A 81 -10.68 12.63 4.55
C THR A 81 -10.56 11.11 4.73
N LEU A 82 -10.10 10.67 5.91
CA LEU A 82 -9.95 9.26 6.31
C LEU A 82 -9.32 8.38 5.19
N PRO A 83 -8.13 8.73 4.69
CA PRO A 83 -7.52 8.01 3.58
C PRO A 83 -7.14 6.59 3.99
N SER A 84 -7.28 5.65 3.06
CA SER A 84 -6.87 4.25 3.29
C SER A 84 -5.35 4.06 3.31
N ILE A 85 -4.58 5.05 2.85
CA ILE A 85 -3.12 5.04 2.83
C ILE A 85 -2.61 5.77 4.08
N GLY A 86 -1.70 5.13 4.81
CA GLY A 86 -0.87 5.75 5.84
C GLY A 86 0.58 5.85 5.38
N TYR A 87 1.30 6.84 5.86
CA TYR A 87 2.72 7.05 5.58
C TYR A 87 3.51 6.92 6.89
N LEU A 88 4.75 6.47 6.77
CA LEU A 88 5.67 6.39 7.91
C LEU A 88 6.61 7.58 7.90
N THR A 89 6.83 8.19 9.07
CA THR A 89 7.74 9.32 9.23
C THR A 89 9.17 8.93 8.85
N LEU A 90 9.81 9.76 8.01
CA LEU A 90 11.21 9.59 7.66
C LEU A 90 12.10 9.98 8.84
N ILE A 91 12.84 9.01 9.37
CA ILE A 91 13.88 9.26 10.39
C ILE A 91 15.22 9.39 9.69
N ARG A 92 15.86 10.55 9.85
CA ARG A 92 17.21 10.81 9.35
C ARG A 92 18.19 10.68 10.51
N ASN A 93 18.99 9.62 10.50
CA ASN A 93 20.07 9.43 11.48
C ASN A 93 21.28 10.25 11.04
N MET A 94 21.37 11.50 11.48
CA MET A 94 22.59 12.31 11.31
C MET A 94 23.66 11.77 12.27
N LYS A 95 24.86 11.46 11.77
CA LYS A 95 26.02 11.16 12.63
C LYS A 95 26.58 12.49 13.15
N GLU A 96 27.01 12.50 14.41
CA GLU A 96 27.57 13.70 15.08
C GLU A 96 28.88 14.22 14.41
N ASP A 97 29.46 13.49 13.45
CA ASP A 97 30.77 13.79 12.87
C ASP A 97 30.75 14.68 11.59
N GLU A 98 29.58 15.09 11.09
CA GLU A 98 29.49 16.03 9.93
C GLU A 98 29.00 17.42 10.38
N SER A 99 29.67 17.95 11.40
CA SER A 99 29.56 19.35 11.84
C SER A 99 30.95 19.90 12.15
N ALA A 100 31.81 19.97 11.13
CA ALA A 100 33.07 20.72 11.13
C ALA A 100 33.34 21.30 9.74
#